data_AF-A0A0G4ENX1-F1
#
_entry.id   AF-A0A0G4ENX1-F1
#
_cell.length_a   1.000
_cell.length_b   1.000
_cell.length_c   1.000
_cell.angle_alpha   90.00
_cell.angle_beta   90.00
_cell.angle_gamma   90.00
#
_symmetry.space_group_name_H-M   'P 1'
#
loop_
_entity.id
_entity.type
_entity.pdbx_description
1 polymer ?
#
loop_
_entity_poly.entity_id
_entity_poly.type
_entity_poly.pdbx_seq_one_letter_code
_entity_poly.pdbx_strand_id
1 'polypeptide(L)'
;MKYLFLALALSAMAARSQLCEFECPSGTKMLQDYEYVSNGCGSETMGIRVDPEFAFEPCCDLHDACYEICGMARETCEDEFSSCMKKVCDGLTNEDDRARCSNQQKLFVFGTTAFGCVSFLSAQKESCTCAEPSACSLEAQVAPPAFMEGAAAAAAGEAACDPAKQLMRGALEKMYGKLSMADKAGNATFIESTLDKHEAKYPELVLSMIKQYPKQLIKMKEWGASDNDADRV
;
A
#
# COMPACT_ATOMS: atom_id res chain seq x y z
N MET A 1 7.38 -39.39 -9.21
CA MET A 1 7.79 -38.27 -8.33
C MET A 1 7.74 -36.90 -9.00
N LYS A 2 8.26 -36.70 -10.23
CA LYS A 2 8.22 -35.39 -10.94
C LYS A 2 6.83 -34.76 -11.08
N TYR A 3 5.80 -35.56 -11.38
CA TYR A 3 4.42 -35.09 -11.54
C TYR A 3 3.73 -34.73 -10.21
N LEU A 4 4.19 -35.28 -9.08
CA LEU A 4 3.61 -34.99 -7.76
C LEU A 4 4.04 -33.60 -7.29
N PHE A 5 5.31 -33.21 -7.51
CA PHE A 5 5.79 -31.86 -7.25
C PHE A 5 5.15 -30.82 -8.18
N LEU A 6 4.93 -31.17 -9.46
CA LEU A 6 4.26 -30.28 -10.40
C LEU A 6 2.78 -30.05 -10.02
N ALA A 7 2.07 -31.11 -9.58
CA ALA A 7 0.69 -31.01 -9.13
C ALA A 7 0.56 -30.20 -7.82
N LEU A 8 1.49 -30.38 -6.87
CA LEU A 8 1.57 -29.57 -5.64
C LEU A 8 1.83 -28.10 -5.95
N ALA A 9 2.80 -27.79 -6.81
CA ALA A 9 3.10 -26.41 -7.21
C ALA A 9 1.92 -25.74 -7.93
N LEU A 10 1.24 -26.47 -8.82
CA LEU A 10 0.04 -25.96 -9.52
C LEU A 10 -1.13 -25.74 -8.55
N SER A 11 -1.32 -26.63 -7.58
CA SER A 11 -2.35 -26.47 -6.54
C SER A 11 -2.07 -25.30 -5.59
N ALA A 12 -0.80 -25.04 -5.26
CA ALA A 12 -0.41 -23.89 -4.44
C ALA A 12 -0.58 -22.56 -5.19
N MET A 13 -0.22 -22.49 -6.48
CA MET A 13 -0.47 -21.31 -7.30
C MET A 13 -1.97 -21.05 -7.53
N ALA A 14 -2.76 -22.10 -7.76
CA ALA A 14 -4.21 -21.99 -7.87
C ALA A 14 -4.88 -21.58 -6.54
N ALA A 15 -4.44 -22.12 -5.40
CA ALA A 15 -4.92 -21.72 -4.08
C ALA A 15 -4.57 -20.26 -3.75
N ARG A 16 -3.38 -19.78 -4.15
CA ARG A 16 -2.98 -18.37 -4.01
C ARG A 16 -3.87 -17.42 -4.82
N SER A 17 -4.25 -17.82 -6.04
CA SER A 17 -5.23 -17.07 -6.84
C SER A 17 -6.64 -17.05 -6.22
N GLN A 18 -6.97 -18.02 -5.35
CA GLN A 18 -8.22 -18.04 -4.60
C GLN A 18 -8.16 -17.27 -3.27
N LEU A 19 -6.97 -16.98 -2.76
CA LEU A 19 -6.73 -16.23 -1.51
C LEU A 19 -6.33 -14.76 -1.75
N CYS A 20 -6.30 -14.30 -3.00
CA CYS A 20 -6.01 -12.91 -3.37
C CYS A 20 -4.76 -12.33 -2.67
N GLU A 21 -3.71 -13.14 -2.52
CA GLU A 21 -2.48 -12.75 -1.83
C GLU A 21 -1.38 -12.46 -2.86
N PHE A 22 -0.71 -11.32 -2.71
CA PHE A 22 0.42 -10.95 -3.57
C PHE A 22 1.73 -11.40 -2.92
N GLU A 23 2.50 -12.21 -3.65
CA GLU A 23 3.85 -12.63 -3.26
C GLU A 23 4.85 -12.27 -4.35
N CYS A 24 6.02 -11.80 -3.92
CA CYS A 24 7.13 -11.55 -4.82
C CYS A 24 7.78 -12.87 -5.31
N PRO A 25 8.31 -12.91 -6.56
CA PRO A 25 9.02 -14.08 -7.08
C PRO A 25 10.26 -14.43 -6.24
N SER A 26 10.56 -15.73 -6.12
CA SER A 26 11.82 -16.27 -5.60
C SER A 26 12.23 -15.82 -4.18
N GLY A 27 11.31 -15.36 -3.34
CA GLY A 27 11.62 -14.93 -1.96
C GLY A 27 12.22 -13.53 -1.85
N THR A 28 12.17 -12.74 -2.93
CA THR A 28 12.44 -11.30 -2.89
C THR A 28 11.43 -10.58 -1.99
N LYS A 29 11.83 -9.46 -1.38
CA LYS A 29 10.95 -8.71 -0.48
C LYS A 29 10.26 -7.57 -1.24
N MET A 30 9.00 -7.31 -0.90
CA MET A 30 8.25 -6.19 -1.44
C MET A 30 8.80 -4.86 -0.91
N LEU A 31 9.10 -3.96 -1.82
CA LEU A 31 9.54 -2.60 -1.54
C LEU A 31 8.42 -1.65 -1.91
N GLN A 32 7.98 -0.86 -0.92
CA GLN A 32 6.98 0.17 -1.11
C GLN A 32 7.66 1.48 -1.50
N ASP A 33 7.24 2.09 -2.61
CA ASP A 33 7.34 3.54 -2.72
C ASP A 33 6.14 4.17 -2.02
N TYR A 34 6.41 5.14 -1.16
CA TYR A 34 5.49 5.74 -0.16
C TYR A 34 4.42 6.68 -0.77
N GLU A 35 4.09 6.47 -2.04
CA GLU A 35 3.09 7.25 -2.75
C GLU A 35 1.86 6.38 -3.00
N TYR A 36 0.73 6.78 -2.40
CA TYR A 36 -0.54 6.10 -2.54
C TYR A 36 -1.44 6.88 -3.49
N VAL A 37 -2.09 6.22 -4.42
CA VAL A 37 -2.93 6.83 -5.45
C VAL A 37 -4.35 6.33 -5.32
N SER A 38 -5.31 7.25 -5.36
CA SER A 38 -6.74 6.95 -5.39
C SER A 38 -7.34 7.37 -6.72
N ASN A 39 -8.26 6.57 -7.25
CA ASN A 39 -9.14 6.94 -8.35
C ASN A 39 -10.59 7.21 -7.92
N GLY A 40 -10.84 7.26 -6.61
CA GLY A 40 -12.15 7.46 -6.02
C GLY A 40 -12.95 6.15 -5.98
N CYS A 41 -14.26 6.24 -6.05
CA CYS A 41 -15.10 5.03 -5.96
C CYS A 41 -15.17 4.18 -7.24
N GLY A 42 -14.58 4.64 -8.37
CA GLY A 42 -14.45 3.88 -9.63
C GLY A 42 -15.74 3.34 -10.26
N SER A 43 -16.90 3.64 -9.68
CA SER A 43 -18.16 2.92 -9.89
C SER A 43 -18.94 3.43 -11.10
N GLU A 44 -18.56 4.58 -11.65
CA GLU A 44 -19.18 5.20 -12.82
C GLU A 44 -19.12 4.30 -14.05
N THR A 45 -18.01 3.58 -14.24
CA THR A 45 -17.82 2.63 -15.34
C THR A 45 -18.76 1.43 -15.25
N MET A 46 -19.26 1.12 -14.05
CA MET A 46 -20.23 0.06 -13.78
C MET A 46 -21.68 0.57 -13.69
N GLY A 47 -21.91 1.86 -14.00
CA GLY A 47 -23.23 2.49 -13.92
C GLY A 47 -23.75 2.68 -12.49
N ILE A 48 -22.93 2.42 -11.48
CA ILE A 48 -23.25 2.67 -10.06
C ILE A 48 -22.74 4.07 -9.74
N ARG A 49 -23.64 5.01 -9.52
CA ARG A 49 -23.25 6.34 -9.04
C ARG A 49 -23.28 6.34 -7.53
N VAL A 50 -22.21 6.83 -6.91
CA VAL A 50 -22.25 7.22 -5.50
C VAL A 50 -23.34 8.26 -5.36
N ASP A 51 -24.25 8.06 -4.42
CA ASP A 51 -25.22 9.09 -4.11
C ASP A 51 -24.45 10.28 -3.50
N PRO A 52 -24.45 11.47 -4.12
CA PRO A 52 -23.66 12.59 -3.61
C PRO A 52 -24.09 13.04 -2.21
N GLU A 53 -25.27 12.61 -1.74
CA GLU A 53 -25.73 12.82 -0.36
C GLU A 53 -24.93 11.99 0.66
N PHE A 54 -24.26 10.91 0.24
CA PHE A 54 -23.45 10.06 1.10
C PHE A 54 -21.96 10.27 0.81
N ALA A 55 -21.23 10.74 1.84
CA ALA A 55 -19.80 11.03 1.74
C ALA A 55 -18.93 9.75 1.73
N PHE A 56 -19.09 8.90 0.72
CA PHE A 56 -18.32 7.65 0.57
C PHE A 56 -16.96 7.84 -0.10
N GLU A 57 -16.73 8.94 -0.81
CA GLU A 57 -15.46 9.20 -1.51
C GLU A 57 -14.22 8.98 -0.61
N PRO A 58 -14.16 9.52 0.63
CA PRO A 58 -13.01 9.30 1.50
C PRO A 58 -12.80 7.83 1.91
N CYS A 59 -13.86 7.01 1.90
CA CYS A 59 -13.74 5.58 2.15
C CYS A 59 -13.17 4.84 0.95
N CYS A 60 -13.55 5.24 -0.26
CA CYS A 60 -12.99 4.72 -1.50
C CYS A 60 -11.52 5.10 -1.64
N ASP A 61 -11.17 6.35 -1.34
CA ASP A 61 -9.77 6.82 -1.35
C ASP A 61 -8.88 6.01 -0.42
N LEU A 62 -9.38 5.71 0.78
CA LEU A 62 -8.66 4.88 1.73
C LEU A 62 -8.55 3.42 1.27
N HIS A 63 -9.57 2.89 0.60
CA HIS A 63 -9.57 1.51 0.08
C HIS A 63 -8.54 1.34 -1.04
N ASP A 64 -8.52 2.26 -2.01
CA ASP A 64 -7.52 2.31 -3.07
C ASP A 64 -6.11 2.42 -2.48
N ALA A 65 -5.88 3.37 -1.57
CA ALA A 65 -4.59 3.52 -0.90
C ALA A 65 -4.19 2.27 -0.09
N CYS A 66 -5.15 1.58 0.53
CA CYS A 66 -4.89 0.34 1.27
C CYS A 66 -4.45 -0.80 0.35
N TYR A 67 -5.04 -0.90 -0.85
CA TYR A 67 -4.68 -1.89 -1.86
C TYR A 67 -3.24 -1.74 -2.36
N GLU A 68 -2.71 -0.52 -2.32
CA GLU A 68 -1.34 -0.20 -2.71
C GLU A 68 -0.31 -0.41 -1.59
N ILE A 69 -0.72 -0.78 -0.37
CA ILE A 69 0.19 -1.09 0.72
C ILE A 69 0.75 -2.51 0.54
N CYS A 70 2.03 -2.59 0.23
CA CYS A 70 2.77 -3.83 0.07
C CYS A 70 2.64 -4.76 1.27
N GLY A 71 2.22 -6.00 0.99
CA GLY A 71 2.03 -7.03 2.00
C GLY A 71 0.82 -6.85 2.90
N MET A 72 -0.03 -5.86 2.61
CA MET A 72 -1.35 -5.76 3.24
C MET A 72 -2.21 -6.98 2.88
N ALA A 73 -2.97 -7.49 3.84
CA ALA A 73 -3.98 -8.51 3.54
C ALA A 73 -5.21 -7.83 2.93
N ARG A 74 -5.78 -8.40 1.86
CA ARG A 74 -6.96 -7.83 1.21
C ARG A 74 -8.12 -7.68 2.19
N GLU A 75 -8.34 -8.68 3.02
CA GLU A 75 -9.40 -8.71 4.04
C GLU A 75 -9.32 -7.51 4.99
N THR A 76 -8.11 -7.09 5.36
CA THR A 76 -7.91 -5.88 6.18
C THR A 76 -8.45 -4.63 5.47
N CYS A 77 -8.19 -4.49 4.17
CA CYS A 77 -8.71 -3.37 3.38
C CYS A 77 -10.23 -3.43 3.22
N GLU A 78 -10.80 -4.62 2.96
CA GLU A 78 -12.25 -4.81 2.81
C GLU A 78 -12.99 -4.52 4.12
N ASP A 79 -12.45 -4.96 5.26
CA ASP A 79 -13.01 -4.70 6.59
C ASP A 79 -12.99 -3.20 6.93
N GLU A 80 -11.88 -2.52 6.63
CA GLU A 80 -11.74 -1.08 6.83
C GLU A 80 -12.68 -0.28 5.91
N PHE A 81 -12.84 -0.71 4.66
CA PHE A 81 -13.77 -0.10 3.71
C PHE A 81 -15.23 -0.22 4.18
N SER A 82 -15.64 -1.44 4.54
CA SER A 82 -16.96 -1.74 5.08
C SER A 82 -17.25 -0.92 6.35
N SER A 83 -16.28 -0.88 7.28
CA SER A 83 -16.37 -0.10 8.51
C SER A 83 -16.48 1.41 8.26
N CYS A 84 -15.70 1.94 7.31
CA CYS A 84 -15.73 3.35 6.92
C CYS A 84 -17.11 3.74 6.38
N MET A 85 -17.62 3.00 5.38
CA MET A 85 -18.92 3.30 4.78
C MET A 85 -20.06 3.13 5.79
N LYS A 86 -19.99 2.12 6.65
CA LYS A 86 -21.00 1.93 7.71
C LYS A 86 -21.07 3.15 8.63
N LYS A 87 -19.94 3.72 9.03
CA LYS A 87 -19.90 4.92 9.89
C LYS A 87 -20.55 6.13 9.23
N VAL A 88 -20.37 6.30 7.91
CA VAL A 88 -21.06 7.36 7.15
C VAL A 88 -22.57 7.20 7.28
N CYS A 89 -23.10 5.99 7.06
CA CYS A 89 -24.54 5.73 7.17
C CYS A 89 -25.07 5.84 8.60
N ASP A 90 -24.32 5.35 9.59
CA ASP A 90 -24.71 5.45 11.00
C ASP A 90 -24.81 6.92 11.47
N GLY A 91 -24.04 7.83 10.85
CA GLY A 91 -24.05 9.26 11.14
C GLY A 91 -25.28 10.01 10.63
N LEU A 92 -26.07 9.43 9.73
CA LEU A 92 -27.29 10.05 9.23
C LEU A 92 -28.37 10.06 10.31
N THR A 93 -29.22 11.09 10.38
CA THR A 93 -30.29 11.19 11.38
C THR A 93 -31.64 10.73 10.84
N ASN A 94 -31.92 10.98 9.56
CA ASN A 94 -33.12 10.53 8.88
C ASN A 94 -33.06 9.00 8.63
N GLU A 95 -34.14 8.29 8.95
CA GLU A 95 -34.20 6.83 8.82
C GLU A 95 -34.24 6.34 7.37
N ASP A 96 -34.95 7.06 6.49
CA ASP A 96 -35.03 6.73 5.07
C ASP A 96 -33.66 6.92 4.38
N ASP A 97 -32.95 8.01 4.69
CA ASP A 97 -31.60 8.26 4.19
C ASP A 97 -30.61 7.23 4.73
N ARG A 98 -30.71 6.85 6.00
CA ARG A 98 -29.91 5.77 6.59
C ARG A 98 -30.13 4.44 5.87
N ALA A 99 -31.39 4.12 5.53
CA ALA A 99 -31.73 2.90 4.81
C ALA A 99 -31.19 2.91 3.38
N ARG A 100 -31.35 4.03 2.65
CA ARG A 100 -30.77 4.25 1.32
C ARG A 100 -29.24 4.12 1.34
N CYS A 101 -28.59 4.80 2.28
CA CYS A 101 -27.14 4.73 2.47
C CYS A 101 -26.69 3.30 2.75
N SER A 102 -27.35 2.58 3.67
CA SER A 102 -26.99 1.20 4.00
C SER A 102 -27.11 0.26 2.80
N ASN A 103 -28.13 0.44 1.95
CA ASN A 103 -28.27 -0.36 0.74
C ASN A 103 -27.15 -0.10 -0.26
N GLN A 104 -26.76 1.16 -0.45
CA GLN A 104 -25.64 1.51 -1.32
C GLN A 104 -24.31 0.99 -0.74
N GLN A 105 -24.06 1.18 0.55
CA GLN A 105 -22.90 0.64 1.26
C GLN A 105 -22.76 -0.88 1.04
N LYS A 106 -23.86 -1.64 1.18
CA LYS A 106 -23.85 -3.09 0.94
C LYS A 106 -23.50 -3.45 -0.50
N LEU A 107 -23.98 -2.66 -1.46
CA LEU A 107 -23.65 -2.88 -2.88
C LEU A 107 -22.16 -2.68 -3.15
N PHE A 108 -21.57 -1.61 -2.63
CA PHE A 108 -20.14 -1.33 -2.76
C PHE A 108 -19.27 -2.40 -2.09
N VAL A 109 -19.59 -2.76 -0.84
CA VAL A 109 -18.88 -3.82 -0.09
C VAL A 109 -18.99 -5.16 -0.82
N PHE A 110 -20.17 -5.50 -1.34
CA PHE A 110 -20.33 -6.72 -2.12
C PHE A 110 -19.48 -6.70 -3.40
N GLY A 111 -19.49 -5.59 -4.15
CA GLY A 111 -18.75 -5.47 -5.39
C GLY A 111 -17.23 -5.64 -5.21
N THR A 112 -16.67 -4.94 -4.23
CA THR A 112 -15.24 -5.03 -3.86
C THR A 112 -14.88 -6.42 -3.33
N THR A 113 -15.66 -6.96 -2.39
CA THR A 113 -15.40 -8.30 -1.85
C THR A 113 -15.48 -9.39 -2.93
N ALA A 114 -16.48 -9.36 -3.80
CA ALA A 114 -16.71 -10.39 -4.81
C ALA A 114 -15.79 -10.28 -6.04
N PHE A 115 -15.43 -9.07 -6.46
CA PHE A 115 -14.74 -8.83 -7.73
C PHE A 115 -13.42 -8.07 -7.61
N GLY A 116 -13.06 -7.58 -6.41
CA GLY A 116 -11.89 -6.72 -6.17
C GLY A 116 -10.54 -7.42 -6.17
N CYS A 117 -10.48 -8.77 -6.23
CA CYS A 117 -9.23 -9.53 -6.19
C CYS A 117 -8.23 -9.11 -7.28
N VAL A 118 -8.72 -8.94 -8.52
CA VAL A 118 -7.88 -8.52 -9.65
C VAL A 118 -7.34 -7.12 -9.42
N SER A 119 -8.18 -6.19 -8.95
CA SER A 119 -7.77 -4.82 -8.64
C SER A 119 -6.73 -4.78 -7.52
N PHE A 120 -6.92 -5.57 -6.46
CA PHE A 120 -5.97 -5.69 -5.35
C PHE A 120 -4.61 -6.20 -5.83
N LEU A 121 -4.59 -7.29 -6.59
CA LEU A 121 -3.33 -7.85 -7.11
C LEU A 121 -2.65 -6.90 -8.11
N SER A 122 -3.42 -6.13 -8.89
CA SER A 122 -2.86 -5.12 -9.80
C SER A 122 -2.22 -3.98 -9.02
N ALA A 123 -2.93 -3.44 -8.02
CA ALA A 123 -2.42 -2.37 -7.16
C ALA A 123 -1.12 -2.80 -6.44
N GLN A 124 -1.09 -4.00 -5.87
CA GLN A 124 0.12 -4.54 -5.25
C GLN A 124 1.26 -4.68 -6.27
N LYS A 125 0.97 -5.15 -7.49
CA LYS A 125 1.99 -5.29 -8.53
C LYS A 125 2.53 -3.94 -9.03
N GLU A 126 1.70 -2.91 -9.06
CA GLU A 126 2.06 -1.57 -9.53
C GLU A 126 2.81 -0.76 -8.46
N SER A 127 2.42 -0.89 -7.19
CA SER A 127 3.00 -0.12 -6.08
C SER A 127 4.19 -0.81 -5.40
N CYS A 128 4.34 -2.13 -5.57
CA CYS A 128 5.40 -2.90 -4.94
C CYS A 128 6.49 -3.31 -5.93
N THR A 129 7.72 -2.96 -5.60
CA THR A 129 8.90 -3.49 -6.31
C THR A 129 9.39 -4.74 -5.59
N CYS A 130 9.56 -5.84 -6.32
CA CYS A 130 10.19 -7.05 -5.78
C CYS A 130 11.70 -6.97 -5.99
N ALA A 131 12.47 -6.90 -4.91
CA ALA A 131 13.93 -6.87 -4.98
C ALA A 131 14.57 -7.89 -4.04
N GLU A 132 15.71 -8.44 -4.46
CA GLU A 132 16.56 -9.21 -3.57
C GLU A 132 16.99 -8.31 -2.40
N PRO A 133 17.01 -8.82 -1.16
CA PRO A 133 17.68 -8.17 -0.05
C PRO A 133 19.21 -8.20 -0.29
N SER A 134 19.70 -7.60 -1.37
CA SER A 134 21.13 -7.47 -1.61
C SER A 134 21.68 -6.44 -0.63
N ALA A 135 22.67 -6.88 0.14
CA ALA A 135 23.38 -6.18 1.21
C ALA A 135 23.43 -4.65 1.07
N CYS A 136 22.95 -3.97 2.11
CA CYS A 136 23.23 -2.58 2.49
C CYS A 136 24.15 -1.80 1.53
N SER A 137 23.56 -1.02 0.62
CA SER A 137 24.21 0.14 0.00
C SER A 137 23.18 1.03 -0.68
N LEU A 138 22.36 1.74 0.12
CA LEU A 138 21.54 2.84 -0.41
C LEU A 138 22.25 4.21 -0.41
N GLU A 139 23.56 4.28 -0.09
CA GLU A 139 24.36 5.52 -0.28
C GLU A 139 25.80 5.34 -0.82
N ALA A 140 26.26 4.14 -1.21
CA ALA A 140 27.69 3.93 -1.51
C ALA A 140 28.13 4.09 -2.98
N GLN A 141 27.28 4.55 -3.91
CA GLN A 141 27.63 4.53 -5.36
C GLN A 141 27.71 5.90 -6.07
N VAL A 142 27.76 7.03 -5.35
CA VAL A 142 27.93 8.37 -6.00
C VAL A 142 29.15 9.13 -5.48
N ALA A 143 30.19 8.44 -5.00
CA ALA A 143 31.50 9.05 -4.82
C ALA A 143 32.39 8.70 -6.03
N PRO A 144 32.89 9.67 -6.82
CA PRO A 144 33.93 9.39 -7.80
C PRO A 144 35.21 8.90 -7.08
N PRO A 145 36.04 8.07 -7.73
CA PRO A 145 37.18 7.45 -7.05
C PRO A 145 38.23 8.52 -6.72
N ALA A 146 38.30 8.89 -5.45
CA ALA A 146 39.46 9.58 -4.91
C ALA A 146 40.51 8.51 -4.55
N PHE A 147 41.55 8.50 -5.36
CA PHE A 147 42.89 7.97 -5.08
C PHE A 147 43.26 8.14 -3.60
N MET A 148 43.70 7.07 -2.92
CA MET A 148 44.79 7.01 -1.93
C MET A 148 44.82 5.64 -1.23
N GLU A 149 45.98 4.99 -1.30
CA GLU A 149 46.31 3.75 -0.59
C GLU A 149 46.44 3.99 0.92
N GLY A 150 46.04 2.98 1.71
CA GLY A 150 46.57 2.76 3.05
C GLY A 150 45.76 3.36 4.22
N ALA A 151 44.75 2.63 4.68
CA ALA A 151 44.36 2.63 6.09
C ALA A 151 43.58 1.34 6.42
N ALA A 152 43.97 0.68 7.51
CA ALA A 152 43.39 -0.56 7.98
C ALA A 152 41.88 -0.40 8.24
N ALA A 153 41.08 -1.28 7.65
CA ALA A 153 39.65 -1.41 7.94
C ALA A 153 39.49 -1.81 9.41
N ALA A 154 39.05 -0.87 10.24
CA ALA A 154 38.54 -1.18 11.56
C ALA A 154 37.22 -1.94 11.40
N ALA A 155 37.18 -3.17 11.91
CA ALA A 155 35.98 -3.97 12.05
C ALA A 155 35.02 -3.29 13.04
N ALA A 156 34.16 -2.40 12.55
CA ALA A 156 32.92 -2.07 13.22
C ALA A 156 31.99 -3.27 13.03
N GLY A 157 31.56 -3.88 14.14
CA GLY A 157 30.78 -5.10 14.15
C GLY A 157 29.55 -5.01 13.24
N GLU A 158 29.38 -6.04 12.41
CA GLU A 158 28.17 -6.30 11.63
C GLU A 158 26.98 -6.48 12.58
N ALA A 159 26.25 -5.40 12.87
CA ALA A 159 24.81 -5.54 12.99
C ALA A 159 24.34 -5.89 11.57
N ALA A 160 24.02 -7.15 11.34
CA ALA A 160 23.54 -7.65 10.06
C ALA A 160 22.39 -6.75 9.57
N CYS A 161 22.65 -5.99 8.52
CA CYS A 161 21.67 -5.11 7.90
C CYS A 161 20.53 -5.97 7.35
N ASP A 162 19.33 -5.91 7.96
CA ASP A 162 18.11 -6.46 7.34
C ASP A 162 17.65 -5.48 6.26
N PRO A 163 17.75 -5.82 4.96
CA PRO A 163 17.42 -4.90 3.90
C PRO A 163 15.94 -4.50 3.91
N ALA A 164 15.05 -5.37 4.42
CA ALA A 164 13.63 -5.04 4.56
C ALA A 164 13.41 -3.90 5.54
N LYS A 165 14.09 -3.99 6.69
CA LYS A 165 14.00 -2.99 7.74
C LYS A 165 14.54 -1.64 7.26
N GLN A 166 15.61 -1.63 6.45
CA GLN A 166 16.14 -0.41 5.83
C GLN A 166 15.18 0.21 4.81
N LEU A 167 14.44 -0.60 4.08
CA LEU A 167 13.46 -0.12 3.10
C LEU A 167 12.22 0.43 3.79
N MET A 168 11.72 -0.25 4.83
CA MET A 168 10.68 0.26 5.72
C MET A 168 11.11 1.55 6.42
N ARG A 169 12.38 1.64 6.85
CA ARG A 169 12.97 2.87 7.40
C ARG A 169 12.89 4.03 6.41
N GLY A 170 13.39 3.85 5.19
CA GLY A 170 13.36 4.90 4.18
C GLY A 170 11.94 5.35 3.84
N ALA A 171 10.99 4.41 3.78
CA ALA A 171 9.57 4.74 3.60
C ALA A 171 9.01 5.58 4.77
N LEU A 172 9.26 5.20 6.02
CA LEU A 172 8.82 5.97 7.19
C LEU A 172 9.43 7.38 7.23
N GLU A 173 10.73 7.52 6.97
CA GLU A 173 11.41 8.82 6.95
C GLU A 173 10.74 9.75 5.93
N LYS A 174 10.48 9.26 4.71
CA LYS A 174 9.79 10.03 3.67
C LYS A 174 8.34 10.37 4.04
N MET A 175 7.60 9.44 4.64
CA MET A 175 6.24 9.69 5.13
C MET A 175 6.24 10.80 6.20
N TYR A 176 7.07 10.69 7.25
CA TYR A 176 7.17 11.75 8.26
C TYR A 176 7.61 13.09 7.68
N GLY A 177 8.45 13.08 6.64
CA GLY A 177 8.80 14.26 5.85
C GLY A 177 7.58 14.92 5.20
N LYS A 178 6.74 14.16 4.48
CA LYS A 178 5.48 14.67 3.88
C LYS A 178 4.51 15.21 4.94
N LEU A 179 4.53 14.65 6.15
CA LEU A 179 3.71 15.11 7.27
C LEU A 179 4.26 16.36 7.97
N SER A 180 5.31 16.99 7.44
CA SER A 180 6.01 18.12 8.08
C SER A 180 6.52 17.79 9.50
N MET A 181 6.75 16.51 9.79
CA MET A 181 7.29 16.02 11.07
C MET A 181 8.80 15.80 10.95
N ALA A 182 9.53 16.83 10.55
CA ALA A 182 10.97 16.74 10.27
C ALA A 182 11.79 16.21 11.47
N ASP A 183 11.41 16.61 12.70
CA ASP A 183 12.04 16.13 13.93
C ASP A 183 11.92 14.62 14.11
N LYS A 184 10.85 14.00 13.59
CA LYS A 184 10.68 12.54 13.59
C LYS A 184 11.39 11.89 12.42
N ALA A 185 11.28 12.47 11.22
CA ALA A 185 11.91 11.97 10.00
C ALA A 185 13.44 11.89 10.13
N GLY A 186 14.08 12.89 10.76
CA GLY A 186 15.53 12.91 10.97
C GLY A 186 16.02 12.17 12.23
N ASN A 187 15.11 11.63 13.05
CA ASN A 187 15.48 10.98 14.31
C ASN A 187 15.59 9.46 14.14
N ALA A 188 16.80 8.99 13.90
CA ALA A 188 17.11 7.57 13.72
C ALA A 188 16.62 6.69 14.88
N THR A 189 16.74 7.14 16.13
CA THR A 189 16.28 6.36 17.29
C THR A 189 14.76 6.20 17.30
N PHE A 190 14.03 7.25 16.95
CA PHE A 190 12.57 7.21 16.85
C PHE A 190 12.12 6.27 15.72
N ILE A 191 12.76 6.34 14.55
CA ILE A 191 12.42 5.48 13.41
C ILE A 191 12.71 4.01 13.72
N GLU A 192 13.90 3.69 14.23
CA GLU A 192 14.26 2.31 14.59
C GLU A 192 13.33 1.76 15.68
N SER A 193 13.05 2.54 16.73
CA SER A 193 12.11 2.12 17.78
C SER A 193 10.68 1.91 17.23
N THR A 194 10.27 2.67 16.22
CA THR A 194 8.97 2.50 15.55
C THR A 194 8.95 1.21 14.75
N LEU A 195 10.01 0.93 14.00
CA LEU A 195 10.15 -0.30 13.22
C LEU A 195 10.18 -1.54 14.11
N ASP A 196 10.97 -1.53 15.18
CA ASP A 196 11.06 -2.66 16.12
C ASP A 196 9.71 -2.97 16.77
N LYS A 197 8.94 -1.93 17.11
CA LYS A 197 7.60 -2.08 17.69
C LYS A 197 6.58 -2.64 16.69
N HIS A 198 6.78 -2.42 15.40
CA HIS A 198 5.82 -2.71 14.34
C HIS A 198 6.35 -3.68 13.27
N GLU A 199 7.43 -4.43 13.53
CA GLU A 199 8.11 -5.26 12.53
C GLU A 199 7.15 -6.23 11.82
N ALA A 200 6.31 -6.94 12.58
CA ALA A 200 5.32 -7.88 12.05
C ALA A 200 3.99 -7.22 11.62
N LYS A 201 3.84 -5.90 11.81
CA LYS A 201 2.61 -5.14 11.56
C LYS A 201 2.88 -3.82 10.84
N TYR A 202 3.90 -3.82 9.99
CA TYR A 202 4.33 -2.64 9.26
C TYR A 202 3.27 -2.16 8.27
N PRO A 203 2.61 -3.04 7.47
CA PRO A 203 1.50 -2.62 6.62
C PRO A 203 0.38 -1.91 7.40
N GLU A 204 0.02 -2.42 8.58
CA GLU A 204 -1.02 -1.81 9.42
C GLU A 204 -0.58 -0.50 10.06
N LEU A 205 0.72 -0.36 10.38
CA LEU A 205 1.28 0.93 10.78
C LEU A 205 1.09 1.97 9.67
N VAL A 206 1.46 1.63 8.44
CA VAL A 206 1.30 2.50 7.27
C VAL A 206 -0.17 2.87 7.08
N LEU A 207 -1.08 1.88 7.11
CA LEU A 207 -2.52 2.12 7.00
C LEU A 207 -3.02 3.08 8.09
N SER A 208 -2.54 2.93 9.33
CA SER A 208 -2.91 3.84 10.41
C SER A 208 -2.46 5.28 10.16
N MET A 209 -1.30 5.47 9.53
CA MET A 209 -0.80 6.80 9.15
C MET A 209 -1.63 7.39 8.01
N ILE A 210 -1.97 6.61 6.98
CA ILE A 210 -2.84 7.05 5.88
C ILE A 210 -4.21 7.47 6.42
N LYS A 211 -4.81 6.67 7.31
CA LYS A 211 -6.09 7.01 7.97
C LYS A 211 -6.02 8.32 8.74
N GLN A 212 -4.88 8.62 9.36
CA GLN A 212 -4.69 9.85 10.13
C GLN A 212 -4.41 11.06 9.25
N TYR A 213 -3.73 10.88 8.12
CA TYR A 213 -3.27 11.95 7.24
C TYR A 213 -3.58 11.68 5.75
N PRO A 214 -4.84 11.42 5.37
CA PRO A 214 -5.18 10.97 4.03
C PRO A 214 -4.84 12.03 2.98
N LYS A 215 -5.08 13.32 3.28
CA LYS A 215 -4.80 14.44 2.36
C LYS A 215 -3.31 14.63 2.03
N GLN A 216 -2.43 14.17 2.91
CA GLN A 216 -0.98 14.31 2.76
C GLN A 216 -0.36 13.07 2.10
N LEU A 217 -0.98 11.91 2.27
CA LEU A 217 -0.42 10.63 1.88
C LEU A 217 -1.10 10.01 0.66
N ILE A 218 -2.34 10.38 0.35
CA ILE A 218 -3.09 9.92 -0.83
C ILE A 218 -3.05 11.01 -1.91
N LYS A 219 -2.63 10.63 -3.11
CA LYS A 219 -2.70 11.44 -4.32
C LYS A 219 -3.92 11.03 -5.12
N MET A 220 -4.68 11.98 -5.64
CA MET A 220 -5.78 11.68 -6.56
C MET A 220 -5.24 11.48 -7.98
N LYS A 221 -5.66 10.41 -8.64
CA LYS A 221 -5.34 10.15 -10.04
C LYS A 221 -6.17 11.07 -10.93
N GLU A 222 -5.51 11.86 -11.77
CA GLU A 222 -6.18 12.60 -12.84
C GLU A 222 -6.62 11.60 -13.93
N TRP A 223 -7.93 11.40 -14.08
CA TRP A 223 -8.47 10.70 -15.25
C TRP A 223 -8.41 11.63 -16.46
N GLY A 224 -7.34 11.57 -17.26
CA GLY A 224 -7.28 12.40 -18.47
C GLY A 224 -5.91 12.66 -19.10
N ALA A 225 -5.02 11.67 -19.17
CA ALA A 225 -3.90 11.71 -20.11
C ALA A 225 -3.71 10.33 -20.74
N SER A 226 -4.63 9.94 -21.63
CA SER A 226 -4.22 9.13 -22.77
C SER A 226 -3.36 10.03 -23.65
N ASP A 227 -2.16 9.56 -24.03
CA ASP A 227 -1.17 10.25 -24.87
C ASP A 227 -1.63 10.66 -26.30
N ASN A 228 -2.91 10.99 -26.54
CA ASN A 228 -3.44 11.28 -27.87
C ASN A 228 -4.45 12.44 -27.99
N ASP A 229 -4.73 13.24 -26.97
CA ASP A 229 -5.68 14.36 -27.09
C ASP A 229 -4.99 15.73 -27.22
N ALA A 230 -4.12 15.86 -28.24
CA ALA A 230 -3.52 17.14 -28.63
C ALA A 230 -4.39 17.97 -29.61
N ASP A 231 -5.58 17.51 -30.03
CA ASP A 231 -6.39 18.21 -31.04
C ASP A 231 -7.88 18.28 -30.71
N ARG A 232 -8.24 18.94 -29.60
CA ARG A 232 -9.62 19.42 -29.43
C ARG A 232 -9.75 20.69 -28.58
N VAL A 233 -9.31 21.80 -29.15
CA VAL A 233 -9.85 23.16 -28.94
C VAL A 233 -10.02 23.83 -30.30
#